data_AF-A0A971L3W1-F1
#
_entry.id   AF-A0A971L3W1-F1
#
_cell.length_a   1.000
_cell.length_b   1.000
_cell.length_c   1.000
_cell.angle_alpha   90.00
_cell.angle_beta   90.00
_cell.angle_gamma   90.00
#
_symmetry.space_group_name_H-M   'P 1'
#
loop_
_entity.id
_entity.type
_entity.pdbx_description
1 polymer ?
#
loop_
_entity_poly.entity_id
_entity_poly.type
_entity_poly.pdbx_seq_one_letter_code
_entity_poly.pdbx_strand_id
1 'polypeptide(L)'
;MSNPDDDLGKKIQQARKAEGYTQVEIADIAGIPHSTYRYLEQRGLTSYENLQLVLDCPRMKRYTLWAMTGLVAPNVGQISPELMKKLGGGKQLTDEELFELCEVEASSLKPIDLDKMQAELNEKVASVLNQYK
;
A
#
# COMPACT_ATOMS: atom_id res chain seq x y z
N MET A 1 -12.64 -16.06 10.71
CA MET A 1 -11.36 -16.18 11.43
C MET A 1 -10.60 -14.90 11.16
N SER A 2 -10.64 -13.93 12.08
CA SER A 2 -9.87 -12.68 11.93
C SER A 2 -8.40 -12.98 12.15
N ASN A 3 -7.56 -12.58 11.20
CA ASN A 3 -6.12 -12.77 11.31
C ASN A 3 -5.63 -11.99 12.55
N PRO A 4 -4.74 -12.53 13.40
CA PRO A 4 -4.21 -11.79 14.54
C PRO A 4 -3.41 -10.54 14.12
N ASP A 5 -3.08 -10.39 12.84
CA ASP A 5 -2.46 -9.22 12.22
C ASP A 5 -3.47 -8.21 11.62
N ASP A 6 -4.76 -8.47 11.70
CA ASP A 6 -5.83 -7.54 11.28
C ASP A 6 -6.21 -6.50 12.32
N ASP A 7 -5.55 -6.50 13.48
CA ASP A 7 -5.75 -5.45 14.47
C ASP A 7 -5.20 -4.12 13.95
N LEU A 8 -6.11 -3.17 13.74
CA LEU A 8 -5.81 -1.83 13.24
C LEU A 8 -4.72 -1.14 14.07
N GLY A 9 -4.68 -1.38 15.37
CA GLY A 9 -3.65 -0.84 16.26
C GLY A 9 -2.23 -1.29 15.86
N LYS A 10 -2.07 -2.56 15.48
CA LYS A 10 -0.79 -3.09 14.97
C LYS A 10 -0.41 -2.49 13.63
N LYS A 11 -1.39 -2.31 12.72
CA LYS A 11 -1.15 -1.68 11.41
C LYS A 11 -0.65 -0.25 11.57
N ILE A 12 -1.28 0.53 12.44
CA ILE A 12 -0.85 1.90 12.75
C ILE A 12 0.54 1.91 13.39
N GLN A 13 0.84 0.98 14.30
CA GLN A 13 2.17 0.85 14.87
C GLN A 13 3.23 0.56 13.80
N GLN A 14 2.94 -0.32 12.83
CA GLN A 14 3.85 -0.64 11.74
C GLN A 14 4.12 0.58 10.85
N ALA A 15 3.07 1.34 10.51
CA ALA A 15 3.17 2.57 9.75
C ALA A 15 4.05 3.61 10.45
N ARG A 16 3.80 3.87 11.75
CA ARG A 16 4.62 4.80 12.54
C ARG A 16 6.10 4.40 12.55
N LYS A 17 6.39 3.12 12.77
CA LYS A 17 7.77 2.61 12.79
C LYS A 17 8.46 2.73 11.42
N ALA A 18 7.72 2.63 10.32
CA ALA A 18 8.28 2.79 8.98
C ALA A 18 8.66 4.24 8.66
N GLU A 19 7.92 5.21 9.23
CA GLU A 19 8.23 6.64 9.14
C GLU A 19 9.25 7.12 10.17
N GLY A 20 9.62 6.27 11.14
CA GLY A 20 10.62 6.59 12.17
C GLY A 20 10.11 7.47 13.32
N TYR A 21 8.81 7.75 13.39
CA TYR A 21 8.24 8.55 14.47
C TYR A 21 8.20 7.81 15.80
N THR A 22 8.43 8.53 16.88
CA THR A 22 8.08 8.10 18.25
C THR A 22 6.57 8.24 18.49
N GLN A 23 6.04 7.57 19.52
CA GLN A 23 4.62 7.70 19.89
C GLN A 23 4.27 9.13 20.32
N VAL A 24 5.21 9.86 20.91
CA VAL A 24 5.02 11.23 21.39
C VAL A 24 4.94 12.18 20.21
N GLU A 25 5.91 12.11 19.29
CA GLU A 25 5.95 12.98 18.11
C GLU A 25 4.68 12.89 17.28
N ILE A 26 4.18 11.68 17.01
CA ILE A 26 2.98 11.52 16.19
C ILE A 26 1.71 11.93 16.94
N ALA A 27 1.66 11.76 18.27
CA ALA A 27 0.55 12.23 19.09
C ALA A 27 0.48 13.77 19.08
N ASP A 28 1.63 14.43 19.17
CA ASP A 28 1.74 15.89 19.10
C ASP A 28 1.35 16.41 17.71
N ILE A 29 1.78 15.74 16.63
CA ILE A 29 1.41 16.11 15.25
C ILE A 29 -0.09 15.91 15.00
N ALA A 30 -0.66 14.80 15.48
CA ALA A 30 -2.08 14.49 15.33
C ALA A 30 -2.98 15.33 16.28
N GLY A 31 -2.39 16.04 17.25
CA GLY A 31 -3.12 16.84 18.23
C GLY A 31 -3.93 16.01 19.22
N ILE A 32 -3.52 14.77 19.51
CA ILE A 32 -4.21 13.89 20.46
C ILE A 32 -3.34 13.60 21.69
N PRO A 33 -3.93 13.31 22.85
CA PRO A 33 -3.15 12.93 24.02
C PRO A 33 -2.31 11.68 23.76
N HIS A 34 -1.04 11.69 24.19
CA HIS A 34 -0.13 10.55 24.03
C HIS A 34 -0.69 9.24 24.64
N SER A 35 -1.45 9.34 25.74
CA SER A 35 -2.17 8.19 26.32
C SER A 35 -3.16 7.58 25.31
N THR A 36 -3.93 8.42 24.63
CA THR A 36 -4.90 8.03 23.59
C THR A 36 -4.19 7.35 22.41
N TYR A 37 -3.10 7.94 21.93
CA TYR A 37 -2.30 7.34 20.85
C TYR A 37 -1.71 5.97 21.28
N ARG A 38 -1.22 5.86 22.51
CA ARG A 38 -0.73 4.58 23.06
C ARG A 38 -1.84 3.52 23.11
N TYR A 39 -3.05 3.88 23.54
CA TYR A 39 -4.19 2.96 23.53
C TYR A 39 -4.58 2.51 22.13
N LEU A 40 -4.47 3.41 21.14
CA LEU A 40 -4.70 3.12 19.74
C LEU A 40 -3.83 1.96 19.26
N GLU A 41 -2.52 2.03 19.49
CA GLU A 41 -1.58 0.97 19.07
C GLU A 41 -1.77 -0.34 19.85
N GLN A 42 -2.19 -0.28 21.11
CA GLN A 42 -2.25 -1.44 21.99
C GLN A 42 -3.56 -2.23 21.90
N ARG A 43 -4.68 -1.56 21.65
CA ARG A 43 -6.00 -2.18 21.71
C ARG A 43 -6.83 -2.05 20.44
N GLY A 44 -6.41 -1.24 19.47
CA GLY A 44 -7.15 -0.99 18.22
C GLY A 44 -8.50 -0.30 18.40
N LEU A 45 -8.89 0.02 19.65
CA LEU A 45 -10.18 0.57 20.00
C LEU A 45 -10.02 2.05 20.34
N THR A 46 -10.25 2.92 19.37
CA THR A 46 -10.33 4.37 19.58
C THR A 46 -11.56 4.95 18.93
N SER A 47 -11.93 6.18 19.33
CA SER A 47 -12.90 6.96 18.55
C SER A 47 -12.41 7.06 17.11
N TYR A 48 -13.34 6.88 16.16
CA TYR A 48 -13.08 7.09 14.73
C TYR A 48 -12.38 8.42 14.46
N GLU A 49 -12.72 9.47 15.21
CA GLU A 49 -12.12 10.80 15.12
C GLU A 49 -10.61 10.79 15.39
N ASN A 50 -10.15 10.06 16.41
CA ASN A 50 -8.72 10.00 16.75
C ASN A 50 -7.93 9.22 15.69
N LEU A 51 -8.52 8.16 15.15
CA LEU A 51 -7.93 7.41 14.04
C LEU A 51 -7.81 8.29 12.79
N GLN A 52 -8.86 9.04 12.48
CA GLN A 52 -8.86 9.97 11.35
C GLN A 52 -7.78 11.04 11.51
N LEU A 53 -7.66 11.67 12.69
CA LEU A 53 -6.61 12.67 12.96
C LEU A 53 -5.20 12.10 12.74
N VAL A 54 -4.97 10.87 13.19
CA VAL A 54 -3.69 10.18 13.03
C VAL A 54 -3.40 9.85 11.55
N LEU A 55 -4.40 9.41 10.79
CA LEU A 55 -4.26 9.09 9.37
C LEU A 55 -4.19 10.36 8.48
N ASP A 56 -4.78 11.47 8.91
CA ASP A 56 -4.73 12.74 8.19
C ASP A 56 -3.36 13.45 8.30
N CYS A 57 -2.47 12.96 9.18
CA CYS A 57 -1.09 13.43 9.24
C CYS A 57 -0.38 13.28 7.88
N PRO A 58 0.38 14.29 7.39
CA PRO A 58 0.93 14.30 6.03
C PRO A 58 1.74 13.07 5.65
N ARG A 59 2.52 12.53 6.60
CA ARG A 59 3.33 11.31 6.38
C ARG A 59 2.58 10.01 6.64
N MET A 60 1.47 10.04 7.39
CA MET A 60 0.68 8.83 7.65
C MET A 60 -0.43 8.59 6.63
N LYS A 61 -0.88 9.63 5.91
CA LYS A 61 -1.98 9.55 4.93
C LYS A 61 -1.79 8.49 3.85
N ARG A 62 -0.54 8.22 3.48
CA ARG A 62 -0.13 7.18 2.51
C ARG A 62 -0.39 5.74 2.98
N TYR A 63 -0.70 5.53 4.26
CA TYR A 63 -1.00 4.20 4.81
C TYR A 63 -2.50 3.97 5.01
N THR A 64 -3.36 4.93 4.65
CA THR A 64 -4.80 4.89 4.92
C THR A 64 -5.46 3.68 4.26
N LEU A 65 -5.21 3.46 2.97
CA LEU A 65 -5.79 2.35 2.23
C LEU A 65 -5.35 1.01 2.85
N TRP A 66 -4.05 0.87 3.08
CA TRP A 66 -3.48 -0.35 3.64
C TRP A 66 -3.95 -0.64 5.07
N ALA A 67 -4.06 0.39 5.91
CA ALA A 67 -4.52 0.24 7.29
C ALA A 67 -5.98 -0.24 7.35
N MET A 68 -6.84 0.26 6.44
CA MET A 68 -8.27 -0.02 6.43
C MET A 68 -8.64 -1.30 5.68
N THR A 69 -8.06 -1.55 4.51
CA THR A 69 -8.47 -2.65 3.61
C THR A 69 -7.38 -3.71 3.42
N GLY A 70 -6.16 -3.44 3.87
CA GLY A 70 -5.00 -4.29 3.58
C GLY A 70 -4.48 -4.18 2.15
N LEU A 71 -5.14 -3.41 1.29
CA LEU A 71 -4.72 -3.20 -0.10
C LEU A 71 -3.64 -2.10 -0.19
N VAL A 72 -2.79 -2.22 -1.20
CA VAL A 72 -1.79 -1.20 -1.55
C VAL A 72 -2.08 -0.68 -2.95
N ALA A 73 -1.81 0.60 -3.18
CA ALA A 73 -1.95 1.24 -4.48
C ALA A 73 -0.81 2.27 -4.65
N PRO A 74 0.40 1.81 -4.99
CA PRO A 74 1.58 2.68 -5.08
C PRO A 74 1.40 3.84 -6.07
N ASN A 75 0.59 3.63 -7.12
CA ASN A 75 0.28 4.61 -8.17
C ASN A 75 -0.40 5.88 -7.70
N VAL A 76 -1.10 5.82 -6.58
CA VAL A 76 -1.77 6.96 -5.96
C VAL A 76 -1.09 7.36 -4.64
N GLY A 77 0.15 6.90 -4.43
CA GLY A 77 0.92 7.15 -3.23
C GLY A 77 0.39 6.41 -1.99
N GLN A 78 -0.43 5.37 -2.15
CA GLN A 78 -0.91 4.54 -1.04
C GLN A 78 -0.03 3.29 -0.93
N ILE A 79 0.81 3.23 0.11
CA ILE A 79 1.84 2.20 0.27
C ILE A 79 1.67 1.42 1.56
N SER A 80 2.30 0.24 1.63
CA SER A 80 2.46 -0.48 2.89
C SER A 80 3.76 -0.08 3.60
N PRO A 81 3.84 -0.26 4.93
CA PRO A 81 5.07 -0.05 5.69
C PRO A 81 6.24 -0.92 5.20
N GLU A 82 5.97 -2.07 4.60
CA GLU A 82 6.99 -2.95 4.02
C GLU A 82 7.63 -2.35 2.76
N LEU A 83 6.81 -1.76 1.89
CA LEU A 83 7.30 -1.04 0.71
C LEU A 83 8.18 0.13 1.12
N MET A 84 7.74 0.92 2.13
CA MET A 84 8.53 2.01 2.69
C MET A 84 9.91 1.54 3.20
N LYS A 85 9.97 0.40 3.90
CA LYS A 85 11.24 -0.15 4.40
C LYS A 85 12.18 -0.57 3.28
N LYS A 86 11.65 -1.14 2.18
CA LYS A 86 12.46 -1.50 1.00
C LYS A 86 13.10 -0.28 0.34
N LEU A 87 12.46 0.89 0.44
CA LEU A 87 12.91 2.16 -0.14
C LEU A 87 13.95 2.92 0.71
N GLY A 88 14.48 2.29 1.76
CA GLY A 88 15.57 2.86 2.56
C GLY A 88 15.15 3.53 3.87
N GLY A 89 13.85 3.53 4.21
CA GLY A 89 13.33 3.87 5.54
C GLY A 89 13.52 5.34 5.97
N GLY A 90 12.41 6.01 6.34
CA GLY A 90 12.45 7.34 6.98
C GLY A 90 12.91 8.51 6.11
N LYS A 91 13.26 8.30 4.83
CA LYS A 91 13.46 9.39 3.87
C LYS A 91 12.10 9.93 3.43
N GLN A 92 11.99 11.26 3.26
CA GLN A 92 10.91 11.83 2.45
C GLN A 92 11.06 11.24 1.05
N LEU A 93 10.25 10.23 0.73
CA LEU A 93 10.10 9.79 -0.65
C LEU A 93 9.58 10.98 -1.44
N THR A 94 10.34 11.35 -2.46
CA THR A 94 9.91 12.31 -3.46
C THR A 94 8.80 11.69 -4.31
N ASP A 95 7.91 12.53 -4.87
CA ASP A 95 6.83 12.05 -5.74
C ASP A 95 7.37 11.26 -6.96
N GLU A 96 8.63 11.50 -7.34
CA GLU A 96 9.37 10.80 -8.39
C GLU A 96 9.73 9.36 -7.99
N GLU A 97 10.28 9.15 -6.79
CA GLU A 97 10.59 7.81 -6.26
C GLU A 97 9.31 6.99 -6.00
N LEU A 98 8.16 7.66 -5.79
CA LEU A 98 6.85 7.01 -5.70
C LEU A 98 6.32 6.54 -7.07
N PHE A 99 6.60 7.29 -8.14
CA PHE A 99 6.19 6.93 -9.50
C PHE A 99 7.01 5.75 -10.05
N GLU A 100 8.29 5.66 -9.71
CA GLU A 100 9.18 4.59 -10.16
C GLU A 100 8.81 3.22 -9.55
N LEU A 101 8.18 3.20 -8.38
CA LEU A 101 7.61 1.99 -7.76
C LEU A 101 6.46 1.36 -8.57
N CYS A 102 5.75 2.16 -9.38
CA CYS A 102 4.69 1.65 -10.24
C CYS A 102 5.19 0.80 -11.40
N GLU A 103 6.37 1.10 -11.92
CA GLU A 103 6.92 0.36 -13.05
C GLU A 103 7.40 -1.04 -12.64
N VAL A 104 7.80 -1.22 -11.38
CA VAL A 104 8.31 -2.51 -10.90
C VAL A 104 7.21 -3.57 -10.80
N GLU A 105 5.99 -3.21 -10.36
CA GLU A 105 4.86 -4.16 -10.38
C GLU A 105 4.36 -4.46 -11.81
N ALA A 106 4.44 -3.49 -12.73
CA ALA A 106 4.13 -3.70 -14.15
C ALA A 106 5.14 -4.64 -14.83
N SER A 107 6.42 -4.60 -14.42
CA SER A 107 7.47 -5.49 -14.94
C SER A 107 7.37 -6.94 -14.41
N SER A 108 6.70 -7.14 -13.28
CA SER A 108 6.39 -8.48 -12.75
C SER A 108 5.16 -9.12 -13.40
N LEU A 109 4.32 -8.34 -14.09
CA LEU A 109 3.38 -8.92 -15.04
C LEU A 109 4.20 -9.46 -16.21
N LYS A 110 4.03 -10.76 -16.52
CA LYS A 110 4.70 -11.35 -17.68
C LYS A 110 4.46 -10.42 -18.88
N PRO A 111 5.52 -9.96 -19.57
CA PRO A 111 5.34 -9.15 -20.76
C PRO A 111 4.36 -9.88 -21.67
N ILE A 112 3.33 -9.16 -22.13
CA ILE A 112 2.37 -9.72 -23.07
C ILE A 112 3.18 -10.06 -24.32
N ASP A 113 3.39 -11.36 -24.53
CA ASP A 113 4.10 -11.89 -25.69
C ASP A 113 3.18 -11.75 -26.91
N LEU A 114 3.25 -10.56 -27.50
CA LEU A 114 2.49 -10.17 -28.70
C LEU A 114 2.75 -11.14 -29.85
N ASP A 115 3.98 -11.69 -29.95
CA ASP A 115 4.35 -12.66 -30.97
C ASP A 115 3.62 -13.99 -30.77
N LYS A 116 3.54 -14.47 -29.53
CA LYS A 116 2.76 -15.67 -29.19
C LYS A 116 1.26 -15.48 -29.48
N MET A 117 0.69 -14.35 -29.10
CA MET A 117 -0.72 -14.05 -29.38
C MET A 117 -1.00 -13.97 -30.89
N GLN A 118 -0.08 -13.36 -31.64
CA GLN A 118 -0.20 -13.26 -33.10
C GLN A 118 -0.11 -14.64 -33.76
N ALA A 119 0.77 -15.52 -33.27
CA ALA A 119 0.88 -16.90 -33.75
C ALA A 119 -0.40 -17.71 -33.49
N GLU A 120 -0.96 -17.64 -32.29
CA GLU A 120 -2.23 -18.31 -31.95
C GLU A 120 -3.42 -17.78 -32.78
N LEU A 121 -3.44 -16.47 -33.07
CA LEU A 121 -4.45 -15.87 -33.94
C LEU A 121 -4.32 -16.39 -35.38
N ASN A 122 -3.09 -16.43 -35.91
CA ASN A 122 -2.82 -16.90 -37.27
C ASN A 122 -3.20 -18.38 -37.42
N GLU A 123 -2.92 -19.21 -36.42
CA GLU A 123 -3.31 -20.62 -36.41
C GLU A 123 -4.84 -20.79 -36.41
N LYS A 124 -5.56 -20.01 -35.58
CA LYS A 124 -7.02 -20.00 -35.56
C LYS A 124 -7.61 -19.56 -36.89
N VAL A 125 -7.06 -18.49 -37.50
CA VAL A 125 -7.51 -18.00 -38.82
C VAL A 125 -7.30 -19.06 -39.90
N ALA A 126 -6.17 -19.76 -39.90
CA ALA A 126 -5.89 -20.84 -40.85
C ALA A 126 -6.83 -22.03 -40.69
N SER A 127 -7.15 -22.41 -39.46
CA SER A 127 -8.14 -23.46 -39.15
C SER A 127 -9.53 -23.11 -39.68
N VAL A 128 -10.00 -21.87 -39.44
CA VAL A 128 -11.29 -21.39 -39.93
C VAL A 128 -11.32 -21.38 -41.47
N LEU A 129 -10.27 -20.88 -42.12
CA LEU A 129 -10.21 -20.86 -43.59
C LEU A 129 -10.21 -22.26 -44.21
N ASN A 130 -9.62 -23.26 -43.55
CA ASN A 130 -9.65 -24.65 -44.01
C ASN A 130 -11.01 -25.34 -43.79
N GLN A 131 -11.87 -24.83 -42.90
CA GLN A 131 -13.24 -25.34 -42.75
C GLN A 131 -14.18 -24.90 -43.89
N TYR A 132 -13.78 -23.90 -44.69
CA TYR A 132 -14.55 -23.37 -45.82
C TYR A 132 -14.00 -23.77 -47.20
N LYS A 133 -13.02 -24.70 -47.25
CA LYS A 133 -12.53 -25.35 -48.48
C LYS A 133 -13.11 -26.75 -48.59
#